data_AF-A0A7X7RP51-F1
#
_entry.id   AF-A0A7X7RP51-F1
#
_cell.length_a   1.000
_cell.length_b   1.000
_cell.length_c   1.000
_cell.angle_alpha   90.00
_cell.angle_beta   90.00
_cell.angle_gamma   90.00
#
_symmetry.space_group_name_H-M   'P 1'
#
loop_
_entity.id
_entity.type
_entity.pdbx_description
1 polymer ?
#
loop_
_entity_poly.entity_id
_entity_poly.type
_entity_poly.pdbx_seq_one_letter_code
_entity_poly.pdbx_strand_id
1 'polypeptide(L)'
;NTHYEWCTTLRFSQVAFDPGARYRIRMRVRVEKKPGQTGEAFWSGVYDAKNRRGCGGGCTRAVEAVGEGYHWYDVAEWVPETDHYFWIGPGRFDKKAHAESPALAALYIDKLEISRAE
;
A
#
# COMPACT_ATOMS: atom_id res chain seq x y z
N ASN A 1 -15.26 -2.08 -12.42
CA ASN A 1 -14.15 -1.26 -11.92
C ASN A 1 -14.23 -1.23 -10.41
N THR A 2 -13.28 -1.84 -9.69
CA THR A 2 -13.20 -1.84 -8.22
C THR A 2 -12.10 -0.92 -7.70
N HIS A 3 -11.34 -0.29 -8.61
CA HIS A 3 -10.31 0.70 -8.32
C HIS A 3 -10.93 2.09 -8.48
N TYR A 4 -11.56 2.61 -7.42
CA TYR A 4 -12.08 3.98 -7.41
C TYR A 4 -11.26 4.91 -6.50
N GLU A 5 -10.17 4.42 -5.91
CA GLU A 5 -9.37 5.17 -4.95
C GLU A 5 -8.13 5.80 -5.57
N TRP A 6 -7.87 7.04 -5.15
CA TRP A 6 -6.63 7.74 -5.39
C TRP A 6 -5.52 7.00 -4.67
N CYS A 7 -4.65 6.36 -5.45
CA CYS A 7 -3.44 5.74 -4.93
C CYS A 7 -2.27 6.70 -5.16
N THR A 8 -1.43 6.84 -4.14
CA THR A 8 -0.06 7.32 -4.36
C THR A 8 0.73 6.16 -4.97
N THR A 9 1.57 6.45 -5.95
CA THR A 9 2.35 5.41 -6.65
C THR A 9 3.82 5.78 -6.75
N LEU A 10 4.69 4.76 -6.77
CA LEU A 10 6.09 4.87 -7.15
C LEU A 10 6.35 3.88 -8.28
N ARG A 11 6.73 4.38 -9.45
CA ARG A 11 7.06 3.55 -10.62
C ARG A 11 8.47 3.00 -10.49
N PHE A 12 8.65 1.72 -10.75
CA PHE A 12 9.97 1.09 -10.61
C PHE A 12 10.90 1.44 -11.78
N SER A 13 10.37 1.97 -12.88
CA SER A 13 11.20 2.64 -13.90
C SER A 13 12.00 3.85 -13.38
N GLN A 14 11.70 4.34 -12.16
CA GLN A 14 12.38 5.46 -11.51
C GLN A 14 13.24 5.01 -10.30
N VAL A 15 13.38 3.71 -10.07
CA VAL A 15 14.08 3.12 -8.92
C VAL A 15 15.22 2.27 -9.43
N ALA A 16 16.42 2.43 -8.86
CA ALA A 16 17.55 1.56 -9.17
C ALA A 16 17.45 0.24 -8.37
N PHE A 17 17.66 -0.89 -9.05
CA PHE A 17 17.73 -2.23 -8.45
C PHE A 17 18.58 -3.14 -9.34
N ASP A 18 19.17 -4.17 -8.73
CA ASP A 18 19.94 -5.19 -9.45
C ASP A 18 18.97 -6.19 -10.12
N PRO A 19 19.03 -6.39 -11.45
CA PRO A 19 18.17 -7.35 -12.13
C PRO A 19 18.30 -8.76 -11.55
N GLY A 20 17.16 -9.41 -11.30
CA GLY A 20 17.10 -10.77 -10.77
C GLY A 20 17.33 -10.89 -9.25
N ALA A 21 17.75 -9.83 -8.57
CA ALA A 21 17.85 -9.83 -7.12
C ALA A 21 16.47 -9.68 -6.46
N ARG A 22 16.29 -10.32 -5.30
CA ARG A 22 15.07 -10.21 -4.50
C ARG A 22 15.17 -9.03 -3.55
N TYR A 23 14.06 -8.30 -3.39
CA TYR A 23 13.96 -7.11 -2.54
C TYR A 23 12.71 -7.19 -1.67
N ARG A 24 12.76 -6.51 -0.52
CA ARG A 24 11.63 -6.20 0.34
C ARG A 24 11.31 -4.72 0.25
N ILE A 25 10.02 -4.37 0.21
CA ILE A 25 9.55 -2.99 0.39
C ILE A 25 8.73 -2.86 1.66
N ARG A 26 9.02 -1.81 2.42
CA ARG A 26 8.33 -1.46 3.65
C ARG A 26 7.94 0.01 3.61
N MET A 27 6.88 0.34 4.33
CA MET A 27 6.39 1.71 4.43
C MET A 27 6.18 2.11 5.88
N ARG A 28 6.53 3.36 6.22
CA ARG A 28 6.21 3.97 7.50
C ARG A 28 5.01 4.88 7.34
N VAL A 29 3.89 4.51 7.95
CA VAL A 29 2.61 5.21 7.78
C VAL A 29 1.98 5.56 9.14
N ARG A 30 1.18 6.62 9.14
CA ARG A 30 0.31 7.02 10.25
C ARG A 30 -1.11 7.14 9.74
N VAL A 31 -2.06 6.58 10.49
CA VAL A 31 -3.49 6.66 10.18
C VAL A 31 -4.17 7.54 11.22
N GLU A 32 -4.87 8.57 10.77
CA GLU A 32 -5.81 9.31 11.62
C GLU A 32 -7.18 8.64 11.48
N LYS A 33 -7.62 7.95 12.53
CA LYS A 33 -8.87 7.18 12.54
C LYS A 33 -10.08 8.10 12.73
N LYS A 34 -11.21 7.75 12.13
CA LYS A 34 -12.49 8.35 12.54
C LYS A 34 -13.01 7.65 13.79
N PRO A 35 -13.40 8.38 14.86
CA PRO A 35 -13.95 7.76 16.06
C PRO A 35 -15.18 6.89 15.74
N GLY A 36 -15.21 5.68 16.29
CA GLY A 36 -16.37 4.78 16.20
C GLY A 36 -16.60 4.12 14.82
N GLN A 37 -15.71 4.31 13.84
CA GLN A 37 -15.81 3.65 12.54
C GLN A 37 -14.93 2.40 12.47
N THR A 38 -15.41 1.38 11.76
CA THR A 38 -14.69 0.13 11.48
C THR A 38 -14.49 -0.03 9.98
N GLY A 39 -13.51 -0.85 9.58
CA GLY A 39 -13.22 -1.13 8.18
C GLY A 39 -11.74 -1.05 7.84
N GLU A 40 -11.45 -1.02 6.54
CA GLU A 40 -10.07 -0.94 6.06
C GLU A 40 -9.49 0.46 6.31
N ALA A 41 -8.33 0.53 6.95
CA ALA A 41 -7.55 1.75 7.10
C ALA A 41 -6.77 2.03 5.83
N PHE A 42 -6.03 1.06 5.32
CA PHE A 42 -5.31 1.22 4.07
C PHE A 42 -5.07 -0.13 3.42
N TRP A 43 -4.71 -0.05 2.15
CA TRP A 43 -4.22 -1.16 1.36
C TRP A 43 -3.07 -0.68 0.49
N SER A 44 -2.13 -1.57 0.24
CA SER A 44 -0.95 -1.31 -0.56
C SER A 44 -0.46 -2.60 -1.20
N GLY A 45 0.38 -2.44 -2.21
CA GLY A 45 1.00 -3.57 -2.87
C GLY A 45 1.93 -3.14 -3.98
N VAL A 46 2.43 -4.15 -4.69
CA VAL A 46 3.22 -3.98 -5.91
C VAL A 46 2.46 -4.62 -7.06
N TYR A 47 2.34 -3.88 -8.16
CA TYR A 47 1.62 -4.31 -9.34
C TYR A 47 2.54 -4.39 -10.54
N ASP A 48 2.40 -5.48 -11.28
CA ASP A 48 3.03 -5.75 -12.56
C ASP A 48 2.10 -5.26 -13.67
N ALA A 49 2.41 -4.09 -14.24
CA ALA A 49 1.57 -3.47 -15.26
C ALA A 49 1.56 -4.26 -16.58
N LYS A 50 2.65 -4.97 -16.87
CA LYS A 50 2.84 -5.76 -18.09
C LYS A 50 1.97 -7.01 -18.08
N ASN A 51 2.01 -7.79 -17.00
CA ASN A 51 1.24 -9.02 -16.85
C ASN A 51 -0.09 -8.82 -16.12
N ARG A 52 -0.39 -7.60 -15.70
CA ARG A 52 -1.65 -7.17 -15.08
C ARG A 52 -1.99 -7.92 -13.78
N ARG A 53 -0.99 -8.14 -12.92
CA ARG A 53 -1.13 -8.91 -11.66
C ARG A 53 -0.39 -8.27 -10.51
N GLY A 54 -0.73 -8.65 -9.27
CA GLY A 54 0.08 -8.29 -8.10
C GLY A 54 1.38 -9.12 -8.01
N CYS A 55 2.46 -8.53 -7.51
CA CYS A 55 3.77 -9.19 -7.34
C CYS A 55 3.91 -9.97 -6.02
N GLY A 56 2.78 -10.38 -5.41
CA GLY A 56 2.76 -10.94 -4.05
C GLY A 56 2.88 -9.87 -2.96
N GLY A 57 2.61 -10.25 -1.71
CA GLY A 57 2.78 -9.37 -0.54
C GLY A 57 1.97 -8.08 -0.61
N GLY A 58 0.65 -8.18 -0.56
CA GLY A 58 -0.17 -6.99 -0.26
C GLY A 58 -0.09 -6.66 1.22
N CYS A 59 -0.25 -5.39 1.57
CA CYS A 59 -0.45 -4.99 2.96
C CYS A 59 -1.78 -4.24 3.09
N THR A 60 -2.76 -4.95 3.66
CA THR A 60 -4.07 -4.44 4.01
C THR A 60 -4.19 -4.41 5.52
N ARG A 61 -4.63 -3.29 6.08
CA ARG A 61 -4.86 -3.14 7.52
C ARG A 61 -6.24 -2.59 7.79
N ALA A 62 -6.94 -3.19 8.73
CA ALA A 62 -8.15 -2.63 9.33
C ALA A 62 -7.77 -1.54 10.35
N VAL A 63 -8.69 -0.62 10.66
CA VAL A 63 -8.47 0.48 11.60
C VAL A 63 -8.15 0.01 13.02
N GLU A 64 -8.64 -1.15 13.42
CA GLU A 64 -8.32 -1.81 14.70
C GLU A 64 -6.91 -2.40 14.72
N ALA A 65 -6.33 -2.67 13.55
CA ALA A 65 -5.01 -3.30 13.40
C ALA A 65 -3.87 -2.29 13.18
N VAL A 66 -4.18 -0.98 13.17
CA VAL A 66 -3.15 0.08 13.09
C VAL A 66 -2.94 0.72 14.47
N GLY A 67 -1.67 0.87 14.85
CA GLY A 67 -1.29 1.52 16.11
C GLY A 67 -1.42 3.04 16.06
N GLU A 68 -1.22 3.69 17.20
CA GLU A 68 -1.14 5.16 17.28
C GLU A 68 0.23 5.66 16.80
N GLY A 69 0.24 6.74 16.02
CA GLY A 69 1.48 7.31 15.47
C GLY A 69 1.99 6.61 14.21
N TYR A 70 3.28 6.73 13.94
CA TYR A 70 3.91 6.16 12.75
C TYR A 70 4.39 4.73 13.02
N HIS A 71 3.95 3.79 12.18
CA HIS A 71 4.33 2.37 12.25
C HIS A 71 4.88 1.88 10.93
N TRP A 72 5.83 0.95 11.01
CA TRP A 72 6.36 0.26 9.84
C TRP A 72 5.49 -0.93 9.46
N TYR A 73 5.27 -1.10 8.16
CA TYR A 73 4.57 -2.25 7.60
C TYR A 73 5.37 -2.82 6.44
N ASP A 74 5.58 -4.14 6.48
CA ASP A 74 6.02 -4.89 5.32
C ASP A 74 4.89 -4.88 4.28
N VAL A 75 5.26 -4.60 3.04
CA VAL A 75 4.34 -4.68 1.91
C VAL A 75 4.63 -6.00 1.20
N ALA A 76 5.70 -6.06 0.43
CA ALA A 76 6.04 -7.20 -0.40
C ALA A 76 7.52 -7.57 -0.32
N GLU A 77 7.80 -8.83 -0.64
CA GLU A 77 9.13 -9.31 -1.00
C GLU A 77 9.05 -9.98 -2.38
N TRP A 78 9.79 -9.47 -3.37
CA TRP A 78 9.68 -9.89 -4.77
C TRP A 78 10.94 -9.52 -5.58
N VAL A 79 10.98 -9.93 -6.86
CA VAL A 79 12.01 -9.50 -7.82
C VAL A 79 11.46 -8.31 -8.62
N PRO A 80 12.01 -7.09 -8.47
CA PRO A 80 11.52 -5.92 -9.18
C PRO A 80 11.83 -5.97 -10.67
N GLU A 81 10.89 -5.47 -11.47
CA GLU A 81 11.04 -5.19 -12.90
C GLU A 81 10.60 -3.74 -13.17
N THR A 82 11.05 -3.16 -14.28
CA THR A 82 10.78 -1.74 -14.63
C THR A 82 9.30 -1.42 -14.82
N ASP A 83 8.51 -2.41 -15.23
CA ASP A 83 7.06 -2.28 -15.44
C ASP A 83 6.26 -2.42 -14.14
N HIS A 84 6.94 -2.64 -13.00
CA HIS A 84 6.30 -2.71 -11.71
C HIS A 84 6.03 -1.31 -11.15
N TYR A 85 5.04 -1.20 -10.27
CA TYR A 85 4.87 -0.02 -9.42
C TYR A 85 4.38 -0.40 -8.03
N PHE A 86 4.89 0.30 -7.02
CA PHE A 86 4.28 0.32 -5.70
C PHE A 86 3.06 1.24 -5.73
N TRP A 87 2.02 0.87 -5.00
CA TRP A 87 0.87 1.73 -4.74
C TRP A 87 0.41 1.58 -3.29
N ILE A 88 -0.17 2.66 -2.78
CA ILE A 88 -0.89 2.69 -1.51
C ILE A 88 -2.12 3.59 -1.65
N GLY A 89 -3.24 3.11 -1.15
CA GLY A 89 -4.50 3.84 -1.09
C GLY A 89 -5.08 3.84 0.33
N PRO A 90 -5.95 4.81 0.64
CA PRO A 90 -6.83 4.70 1.79
C PRO A 90 -7.71 3.45 1.65
N GLY A 91 -8.27 2.96 2.75
CA GLY A 91 -9.06 1.74 2.72
C GLY A 91 -10.23 1.78 1.73
N ARG A 92 -10.64 0.60 1.26
CA ARG A 92 -11.64 0.50 0.21
C ARG A 92 -13.01 1.09 0.61
N PHE A 93 -13.63 1.86 -0.28
CA PHE A 93 -15.01 2.37 -0.08
C PHE A 93 -16.06 1.61 -0.89
N ASP A 94 -17.22 1.31 -0.26
CA ASP A 94 -18.36 0.71 -0.95
C ASP A 94 -19.29 1.79 -1.53
N LYS A 95 -19.26 1.93 -2.86
CA LYS A 95 -20.14 2.84 -3.60
C LYS A 95 -21.63 2.54 -3.43
N LYS A 96 -22.02 1.28 -3.25
CA LYS A 96 -23.44 0.88 -3.17
C LYS A 96 -24.05 1.20 -1.82
N ALA A 97 -23.24 1.10 -0.77
CA ALA A 97 -23.70 1.35 0.59
C ALA A 97 -23.89 2.84 0.91
N HIS A 98 -23.44 3.76 0.03
CA HIS A 98 -23.23 5.17 0.39
C HIS A 98 -22.47 5.31 1.72
N ALA A 99 -21.67 4.28 2.07
CA ALA A 99 -20.95 4.23 3.32
C ALA A 99 -19.98 5.40 3.29
N GLU A 100 -20.06 6.25 4.32
CA GLU A 100 -19.14 7.35 4.51
C GLU A 100 -17.70 6.87 4.27
N SER A 101 -16.89 7.75 3.69
CA SER A 101 -15.44 7.59 3.42
C SER A 101 -14.74 6.59 4.33
N PRO A 102 -13.64 5.94 3.86
CA PRO A 102 -12.90 4.94 4.64
C PRO A 102 -12.75 5.37 6.09
N ALA A 103 -12.71 4.41 7.01
CA ALA A 103 -12.76 4.60 8.48
C ALA A 103 -11.60 5.43 9.09
N LEU A 104 -10.90 6.21 8.26
CA LEU A 104 -9.88 7.19 8.52
C LEU A 104 -10.30 8.61 8.09
N ALA A 105 -9.77 9.61 8.78
CA ALA A 105 -9.76 11.00 8.36
C ALA A 105 -8.58 11.28 7.41
N ALA A 106 -7.41 10.68 7.66
CA ALA A 106 -6.23 10.83 6.82
C ALA A 106 -5.25 9.66 6.91
N LEU A 107 -4.51 9.44 5.82
CA LEU A 107 -3.41 8.49 5.70
C LEU A 107 -2.14 9.26 5.35
N TYR A 108 -1.12 9.14 6.20
CA TYR A 108 0.17 9.79 6.01
C TYR A 108 1.23 8.76 5.71
N ILE A 109 2.05 9.03 4.70
CA ILE A 109 3.25 8.27 4.38
C ILE A 109 4.44 9.15 4.75
N ASP A 110 5.35 8.63 5.56
CA ASP A 110 6.57 9.34 5.92
C ASP A 110 7.81 8.73 5.24
N LYS A 111 7.88 7.40 5.15
CA LYS A 111 8.99 6.71 4.46
C LYS A 111 8.50 5.55 3.62
N LEU A 112 9.20 5.32 2.53
CA LEU A 112 9.16 4.10 1.73
C LEU A 112 10.60 3.58 1.63
N GLU A 113 10.81 2.34 2.04
CA GLU A 113 12.12 1.70 2.08
C GLU A 113 12.10 0.48 1.16
N ILE A 114 13.10 0.40 0.28
CA ILE A 114 13.40 -0.80 -0.50
C ILE A 114 14.78 -1.31 -0.11
N SER A 115 14.88 -2.57 0.27
CA SER A 115 16.11 -3.22 0.70
C SER A 115 16.26 -4.57 0.02
N ARG A 116 17.49 -4.95 -0.33
CA ARG A 116 17.76 -6.30 -0.85
C ARG A 116 17.40 -7.33 0.22
N ALA A 117 16.70 -8.39 -0.17
CA ALA A 117 16.44 -9.53 0.70
C ALA A 117 17.69 -10.44 0.70
N GLU A 118 18.04 -10.97 1.87
CA GLU A 118 19.14 -11.94 2.02
C GLU A 118 18.81 -13.28 1.38
#